data_AF-L7LY07-F1
#
_entry.id   AF-L7LY07-F1
#
_cell.length_a   1.000
_cell.length_b   1.000
_cell.length_c   1.000
_cell.angle_alpha   90.00
_cell.angle_beta   90.00
_cell.angle_gamma   90.00
#
_symmetry.space_group_name_H-M   'P 1'
#
loop_
_entity.id
_entity.type
_entity.pdbx_description
1 polymer ?
#
loop_
_entity_poly.entity_id
_entity_poly.type
_entity_poly.pdbx_seq_one_letter_code
_entity_poly.pdbx_strand_id
1 'polypeptide(L)'
;MRTVSDQPVPRPPLKFVVCALFVSSSLISVLAQRVGFVVLPEGMFQSKALEAVHKNFKVVHFCPKKRKRSAQKLLKELNLDPLRKEVAKAKNVSLQSFFTCKTHKCGYPLRLIVSEKGSWQRSVAGYLQGILGSLRSGDPFLVQSSVEIVSALKEGMPSASTAFSIDVEELFYSIPHDGLFDAVRHAIDEFGEVKFQNKFCIFTNSFLELLKFYLESTVISYQDGFYVQKAGICIGSAVAPVLSDIFLAAFDQRLKDEMSSLGVVRTFRYVDDYLIVLGDIPGELRNGTVKGVLETFARLSGGLKFTHEMPVENEIQFLDLRLKFSEEHVCYRYNPRSKKGLLPYESAHSKVIKRGIVLSTCAAALNKSCPHQMPESFKAQVSRLRAAGYPLQIISGACEGLLQKYKATKPKDKEKKPVHVMPYLHRISHNVKKVANRYGVEVAFSAPSKLGQICSLMTKQKKWECSTKHAIVFTACVAWVVYCIPLSCGRVYIGQTGRCLNERMREHNLAVKEKYGGHLDIHCRSCGCIARFEHVTVIGRARERTEREIIEAYFIRQYKDKCVSMASITLSDKEAMFLNGHV
;
A
#
# COMPACT_ATOMS: atom_id res chain seq x y z
N MET A 1 19.69 -37.60 1.58
CA MET A 1 19.20 -37.24 2.93
C MET A 1 19.75 -35.86 3.31
N ARG A 2 18.90 -34.92 3.72
CA ARG A 2 19.32 -33.70 4.44
C ARG A 2 18.40 -33.60 5.66
N THR A 3 18.85 -34.21 6.74
CA THR A 3 18.33 -34.04 8.10
C THR A 3 18.88 -32.71 8.63
N VAL A 4 18.07 -31.66 8.59
CA VAL A 4 18.21 -30.57 9.55
C VAL A 4 17.16 -30.83 10.61
N SER A 5 17.64 -31.09 11.82
CA SER A 5 16.91 -31.18 13.07
C SER A 5 16.25 -29.84 13.40
N ASP A 6 15.31 -29.39 12.58
CA ASP A 6 14.46 -28.26 12.92
C ASP A 6 13.28 -28.82 13.73
N GLN A 7 13.52 -29.11 15.01
CA GLN A 7 12.49 -28.69 15.95
C GLN A 7 12.46 -27.16 15.82
N PRO A 8 11.36 -26.54 15.33
CA PRO A 8 11.32 -25.09 15.27
C PRO A 8 11.52 -24.60 16.70
N VAL A 9 12.65 -23.94 16.96
CA VAL A 9 12.82 -23.19 18.22
C VAL A 9 11.55 -22.35 18.36
N PRO A 10 10.76 -22.52 19.44
CA PRO A 10 9.52 -21.80 19.61
C PRO A 10 9.86 -20.31 19.65
N ARG A 11 9.67 -19.62 18.53
CA ARG A 11 9.83 -18.18 18.47
C ARG A 11 8.59 -17.59 19.12
N PRO A 12 8.74 -16.64 20.07
CA PRO A 12 7.59 -16.00 20.67
C PRO A 12 6.68 -15.42 19.57
N PRO A 13 5.35 -15.48 19.74
CA PRO A 13 4.42 -14.93 18.78
C PRO A 13 4.81 -13.49 18.44
N LEU A 14 4.79 -13.13 17.15
CA LEU A 14 5.16 -11.79 16.69
C LEU A 14 4.45 -10.69 17.48
N LYS A 15 3.19 -10.92 17.87
CA LYS A 15 2.39 -10.02 18.70
C LYS A 15 3.00 -9.82 20.09
N PHE A 16 3.54 -10.87 20.70
CA PHE A 16 4.23 -10.81 22.00
C PHE A 16 5.53 -10.02 21.91
N VAL A 17 6.35 -10.28 20.88
CA VAL A 17 7.59 -9.51 20.62
C VAL A 17 7.29 -8.03 20.38
N VAL A 18 6.26 -7.73 19.60
CA VAL A 18 5.83 -6.34 19.35
C VAL A 18 5.31 -5.68 20.62
N CYS A 19 4.50 -6.38 21.44
CA CYS A 19 4.06 -5.86 22.73
C CYS A 19 5.24 -5.59 23.68
N ALA A 20 6.16 -6.56 23.83
CA ALA A 20 7.28 -6.49 24.76
C ALA A 20 8.36 -5.46 24.38
N LEU A 21 8.56 -5.17 23.10
CA LEU A 21 9.56 -4.19 22.65
C LEU A 21 9.03 -2.76 22.62
N PHE A 22 7.73 -2.56 22.36
CA PHE A 22 7.22 -1.23 21.99
C PHE A 22 6.21 -0.66 23.00
N VAL A 23 5.46 -1.47 23.74
CA VAL A 23 4.49 -0.97 24.73
C VAL A 23 5.17 -0.48 26.01
N SER A 24 6.35 -1.03 26.34
CA SER A 24 7.15 -0.68 27.52
C SER A 24 8.18 0.44 27.28
N SER A 25 8.37 0.91 26.04
CA SER A 25 9.59 1.66 25.66
C SER A 25 9.38 3.03 24.99
N SER A 26 8.15 3.56 24.89
CA SER A 26 7.86 4.84 24.20
C SER A 26 8.44 4.96 22.78
N LEU A 27 8.42 3.86 22.03
CA LEU A 27 8.93 3.76 20.65
C LEU A 27 7.78 3.73 19.64
N ILE A 28 7.96 4.45 18.53
CA ILE A 28 7.02 4.50 17.40
C ILE A 28 7.68 3.90 16.15
N SER A 29 6.95 3.01 15.47
CA SER A 29 7.35 2.51 14.16
C SER A 29 6.72 3.32 13.02
N VAL A 30 7.52 3.71 12.05
CA VAL A 30 7.07 4.43 10.85
C VAL A 30 7.47 3.65 9.61
N LEU A 31 6.55 3.46 8.66
CA LEU A 31 6.85 2.79 7.39
C LEU A 31 7.91 3.58 6.62
N ALA A 32 8.91 2.88 6.06
CA ALA A 32 9.84 3.51 5.14
C ALA A 32 9.18 3.68 3.77
N GLN A 33 9.43 4.80 3.06
CA GLN A 33 8.84 5.08 1.74
C GLN A 33 9.08 3.95 0.70
N ARG A 34 10.14 3.15 0.88
CA ARG A 34 10.46 2.02 -0.02
C ARG A 34 10.14 0.67 0.62
N VAL A 35 11.05 0.17 1.45
CA VAL A 35 10.98 -1.18 2.03
C VAL A 35 11.45 -1.10 3.48
N GLY A 36 10.71 -1.72 4.39
CA GLY A 36 11.00 -1.76 5.82
C GLY A 36 10.24 -0.69 6.63
N PHE A 37 10.68 -0.49 7.86
CA PHE A 37 10.19 0.52 8.78
C PHE A 37 11.37 1.11 9.55
N VAL A 38 11.14 2.27 10.15
CA VAL A 38 12.07 2.95 11.05
C VAL A 38 11.45 2.96 12.42
N VAL A 39 12.26 2.71 13.44
CA VAL A 39 11.86 2.83 14.85
C VAL A 39 12.43 4.13 15.39
N LEU A 40 11.57 4.95 15.98
CA LEU A 40 11.91 6.27 16.52
C LEU A 40 11.39 6.39 17.94
N PRO A 41 12.10 7.07 18.87
CA PRO A 41 11.50 7.54 20.10
C PRO A 41 10.29 8.44 19.83
N GLU A 42 9.26 8.38 20.67
CA GLU A 42 8.02 9.13 20.48
C GLU A 42 8.24 10.64 20.32
N GLY A 43 9.07 11.26 21.17
CA GLY A 43 9.39 12.69 21.05
C GLY A 43 10.06 13.07 19.73
N MET A 44 10.95 12.21 19.22
CA MET A 44 11.60 12.41 17.92
C MET A 44 10.59 12.30 16.78
N PHE A 45 9.67 11.34 16.86
CA PHE A 45 8.60 11.22 15.87
C PHE A 45 7.70 12.46 15.86
N GLN A 46 7.26 12.94 17.03
CA GLN A 46 6.40 14.12 17.14
C GLN A 46 7.07 15.36 16.54
N SER A 47 8.34 15.61 16.86
CA SER A 47 9.13 16.73 16.31
C SER A 47 9.23 16.66 14.78
N LYS A 48 9.65 15.51 14.22
CA LYS A 48 9.77 15.33 12.77
C LYS A 48 8.42 15.38 12.04
N ALA A 49 7.36 14.91 12.68
CA ALA A 49 6.02 14.94 12.12
C ALA A 49 5.48 16.37 12.05
N LEU A 50 5.72 17.17 13.10
CA LEU A 50 5.37 18.59 13.12
C LEU A 50 6.15 19.38 12.06
N GLU A 51 7.46 19.13 11.94
CA GLU A 51 8.29 19.71 10.87
C GLU A 51 7.72 19.42 9.48
N ALA A 52 7.34 18.16 9.22
CA ALA A 52 6.76 17.74 7.95
C ALA A 52 5.38 18.40 7.66
N VAL A 53 4.57 18.63 8.70
CA VAL A 53 3.31 19.37 8.58
C VAL A 53 3.60 20.84 8.25
N HIS A 54 4.44 21.51 9.05
CA HIS A 54 4.71 22.95 8.91
C HIS A 54 5.45 23.30 7.62
N LYS A 55 6.25 22.37 7.08
CA LYS A 55 6.92 22.54 5.79
C LYS A 55 5.89 22.81 4.68
N ASN A 56 4.89 21.96 4.55
CA ASN A 56 4.01 21.91 3.37
C ASN A 56 2.57 22.39 3.62
N PHE A 57 2.18 22.58 4.88
CA PHE A 57 0.82 22.92 5.26
C PHE A 57 0.77 24.19 6.12
N LYS A 58 -0.36 24.89 6.07
CA LYS A 58 -0.66 26.06 6.91
C LYS A 58 -1.89 25.78 7.78
N VAL A 59 -1.88 26.32 8.99
CA VAL A 59 -2.99 26.23 9.94
C VAL A 59 -4.20 26.97 9.39
N VAL A 60 -5.39 26.40 9.56
CA VAL A 60 -6.66 27.02 9.14
C VAL A 60 -7.75 26.83 10.19
N HIS A 61 -8.60 27.84 10.34
CA HIS A 61 -9.87 27.66 11.03
C HIS A 61 -10.85 26.96 10.10
N PHE A 62 -11.09 25.67 10.37
CA PHE A 62 -11.91 24.83 9.52
C PHE A 62 -12.94 24.07 10.34
N CYS A 63 -14.20 24.07 9.88
CA CYS A 63 -15.26 23.27 10.47
C CYS A 63 -15.64 22.13 9.52
N PRO A 64 -15.16 20.88 9.77
CA PRO A 64 -15.40 19.74 8.89
C PRO A 64 -16.88 19.47 8.63
N LYS A 65 -17.73 19.62 9.66
CA LYS A 65 -19.18 19.42 9.54
C LYS A 65 -19.82 20.46 8.60
N LYS A 66 -19.41 21.73 8.70
CA LYS A 66 -19.90 22.80 7.82
C LYS A 66 -19.46 22.54 6.38
N ARG A 67 -18.19 22.20 6.15
CA ARG A 67 -17.69 21.91 4.79
C ARG A 67 -18.39 20.70 4.17
N LYS A 68 -18.68 19.64 4.93
CA LYS A 68 -19.49 18.50 4.45
C LYS A 68 -20.91 18.92 4.05
N ARG A 69 -21.53 19.86 4.76
CA ARG A 69 -22.84 20.41 4.36
C ARG A 69 -22.74 21.24 3.07
N SER A 70 -21.70 22.07 2.94
CA SER A 70 -21.42 22.80 1.70
C SER A 70 -21.22 21.85 0.51
N ALA A 71 -20.51 20.73 0.71
CA ALA A 71 -20.34 19.71 -0.33
C ALA A 71 -21.68 19.13 -0.77
N GLN A 72 -22.58 18.80 0.17
CA GLN A 72 -23.92 18.29 -0.17
C GLN A 72 -24.79 19.34 -0.89
N LYS A 73 -24.64 20.62 -0.53
CA LYS A 73 -25.32 21.72 -1.21
C LYS A 73 -24.84 21.85 -2.66
N LEU A 74 -23.52 21.92 -2.88
CA LEU A 74 -22.94 21.99 -4.22
C LEU A 74 -23.36 20.79 -5.07
N LEU A 75 -23.27 19.57 -4.54
CA LEU A 75 -23.69 18.37 -5.28
C LEU A 75 -25.18 18.36 -5.63
N LYS A 76 -26.03 19.02 -4.83
CA LYS A 76 -27.45 19.19 -5.16
C LYS A 76 -27.62 20.19 -6.31
N GLU A 77 -26.90 21.31 -6.27
CA GLU A 77 -26.92 22.34 -7.33
C GLU A 77 -26.41 21.79 -8.66
N LEU A 78 -25.43 20.88 -8.62
CA LEU A 78 -24.88 20.20 -9.80
C LEU A 78 -25.71 18.97 -10.26
N ASN A 79 -26.89 18.71 -9.67
CA ASN A 79 -27.74 17.55 -9.96
C ASN A 79 -27.04 16.17 -9.78
N LEU A 80 -26.05 16.08 -8.89
CA LEU A 80 -25.28 14.86 -8.59
C LEU A 80 -25.84 14.12 -7.36
N ASP A 81 -27.13 13.80 -7.38
CA ASP A 81 -27.84 13.18 -6.27
C ASP A 81 -27.27 11.84 -5.77
N PRO A 82 -26.86 10.90 -6.65
CA PRO A 82 -26.24 9.65 -6.21
C PRO A 82 -24.97 9.91 -5.38
N LEU A 83 -24.12 10.82 -5.85
CA LEU A 83 -22.89 11.18 -5.14
C LEU A 83 -23.18 11.91 -3.82
N ARG A 84 -24.19 12.79 -3.80
CA ARG A 84 -24.66 13.46 -2.58
C ARG A 84 -25.07 12.47 -1.49
N LYS A 85 -25.80 11.39 -1.86
CA LYS A 85 -26.20 10.33 -0.92
C LYS A 85 -24.98 9.62 -0.32
N GLU A 86 -23.96 9.34 -1.12
CA GLU A 86 -22.72 8.73 -0.63
C GLU A 86 -21.93 9.66 0.30
N VAL A 87 -21.86 10.96 -0.03
CA VAL A 87 -21.29 11.99 0.86
C VAL A 87 -22.05 12.03 2.19
N ALA A 88 -23.38 12.01 2.17
CA ALA A 88 -24.20 12.05 3.38
C ALA A 88 -23.91 10.85 4.31
N LYS A 89 -23.80 9.63 3.77
CA LYS A 89 -23.51 8.39 4.51
C LYS A 89 -22.12 8.35 5.18
N ALA A 90 -21.15 9.12 4.69
CA ALA A 90 -19.79 9.07 5.20
C ALA A 90 -19.70 9.49 6.69
N LYS A 91 -19.11 8.61 7.52
CA LYS A 91 -18.98 8.85 8.97
C LYS A 91 -17.86 9.82 9.33
N ASN A 92 -16.74 9.78 8.61
CA ASN A 92 -15.61 10.68 8.87
C ASN A 92 -15.83 12.00 8.13
N VAL A 93 -15.62 13.10 8.84
CA VAL A 93 -15.78 14.46 8.30
C VAL A 93 -14.46 15.12 7.89
N SER A 94 -13.32 14.58 8.34
CA SER A 94 -11.98 15.06 8.05
C SER A 94 -11.10 13.95 7.45
N LEU A 95 -10.02 14.36 6.78
CA LEU A 95 -9.00 13.43 6.29
C LEU A 95 -8.08 13.01 7.43
N GLN A 96 -7.59 11.77 7.34
CA GLN A 96 -6.55 11.27 8.22
C GLN A 96 -5.18 11.48 7.58
N SER A 97 -4.17 11.76 8.37
CA SER A 97 -2.77 11.80 7.94
C SER A 97 -2.00 10.62 8.52
N PHE A 98 -1.02 10.14 7.77
CA PHE A 98 0.01 9.23 8.26
C PHE A 98 1.36 9.60 7.66
N PHE A 99 2.44 9.12 8.28
CA PHE A 99 3.80 9.49 7.89
C PHE A 99 4.55 8.28 7.35
N THR A 100 5.44 8.55 6.39
CA THR A 100 6.43 7.59 5.90
C THR A 100 7.82 8.19 5.98
N CYS A 101 8.84 7.40 6.30
CA CYS A 101 10.21 7.89 6.44
C CYS A 101 11.00 7.77 5.13
N LYS A 102 11.63 8.87 4.70
CA LYS A 102 12.53 8.91 3.54
C LYS A 102 13.93 8.40 3.93
N THR A 103 14.07 7.07 4.03
CA THR A 103 15.32 6.38 4.47
C THR A 103 16.58 6.64 3.63
N HIS A 104 16.45 7.25 2.44
CA HIS A 104 17.55 7.57 1.54
C HIS A 104 18.03 9.02 1.65
N LYS A 105 17.33 9.86 2.43
CA LYS A 105 17.72 11.26 2.66
C LYS A 105 18.37 11.38 4.04
N CYS A 106 19.38 12.25 4.13
CA CYS A 106 20.02 12.58 5.40
C CYS A 106 18.97 13.08 6.41
N GLY A 107 19.14 12.73 7.69
CA GLY A 107 18.20 13.10 8.75
C GLY A 107 16.86 12.35 8.73
N TYR A 108 16.66 11.41 7.79
CA TYR A 108 15.48 10.53 7.74
C TYR A 108 14.12 11.26 7.81
N PRO A 109 13.89 12.31 6.99
CA PRO A 109 12.72 13.16 7.11
C PRO A 109 11.42 12.38 6.87
N LEU A 110 10.36 12.81 7.55
CA LEU A 110 9.03 12.24 7.39
C LEU A 110 8.29 12.89 6.21
N ARG A 111 7.57 12.07 5.45
CA ARG A 111 6.64 12.49 4.40
C ARG A 111 5.22 12.27 4.88
N LEU A 112 4.43 13.34 4.92
CA LEU A 112 3.02 13.28 5.22
C LEU A 112 2.24 12.76 4.01
N ILE A 113 1.33 11.81 4.25
CA ILE A 113 0.40 11.25 3.27
C ILE A 113 -1.01 11.34 3.84
N VAL A 114 -1.97 11.76 3.01
CA VAL A 114 -3.38 11.82 3.37
C VAL A 114 -4.10 10.52 3.05
N SER A 115 -5.11 10.20 3.84
CA SER A 115 -5.99 9.06 3.64
C SER A 115 -7.44 9.54 3.68
N GLU A 116 -8.14 9.31 2.57
CA GLU A 116 -9.57 9.58 2.40
C GLU A 116 -10.45 8.47 2.99
N LYS A 117 -9.85 7.42 3.53
CA LYS A 117 -10.59 6.22 3.96
C LYS A 117 -11.70 6.58 4.95
N GLY A 118 -12.94 6.31 4.55
CA GLY A 118 -14.15 6.54 5.33
C GLY A 118 -14.62 8.00 5.40
N SER A 119 -13.94 8.92 4.72
CA SER A 119 -14.37 10.32 4.60
C SER A 119 -15.25 10.53 3.36
N TRP A 120 -16.01 11.62 3.35
CA TRP A 120 -16.86 11.98 2.20
C TRP A 120 -16.04 12.34 0.95
N GLN A 121 -14.82 12.85 1.15
CA GLN A 121 -13.89 13.15 0.06
C GLN A 121 -13.58 11.92 -0.77
N ARG A 122 -13.56 10.70 -0.20
CA ARG A 122 -13.32 9.48 -0.98
C ARG A 122 -14.33 9.28 -2.10
N SER A 123 -15.61 9.55 -1.83
CA SER A 123 -16.68 9.39 -2.82
C SER A 123 -16.54 10.43 -3.93
N VAL A 124 -16.28 11.69 -3.56
CA VAL A 124 -16.08 12.79 -4.53
C VAL A 124 -14.82 12.56 -5.35
N ALA A 125 -13.70 12.18 -4.71
CA ALA A 125 -12.45 11.86 -5.38
C ALA A 125 -12.60 10.68 -6.34
N GLY A 126 -13.36 9.65 -5.97
CA GLY A 126 -13.64 8.51 -6.85
C GLY A 126 -14.43 8.91 -8.09
N TYR A 127 -15.43 9.78 -7.93
CA TYR A 127 -16.19 10.35 -9.05
C TYR A 127 -15.29 11.19 -9.97
N LEU A 128 -14.54 12.14 -9.41
CA LEU A 128 -13.61 12.99 -10.16
C LEU A 128 -12.55 12.14 -10.87
N GLN A 129 -11.94 11.18 -10.18
CA GLN A 129 -10.93 10.28 -10.74
C GLN A 129 -11.46 9.47 -11.93
N GLY A 130 -12.70 9.00 -11.87
CA GLY A 130 -13.33 8.26 -12.97
C GLY A 130 -13.48 9.10 -14.25
N ILE A 131 -13.85 10.38 -14.09
CA ILE A 131 -13.96 11.33 -15.20
C ILE A 131 -12.57 11.69 -15.72
N LEU A 132 -11.68 12.18 -14.85
CA LEU A 132 -10.31 12.58 -15.21
C LEU A 132 -9.55 11.45 -15.90
N GLY A 133 -9.71 10.20 -15.43
CA GLY A 133 -9.04 9.03 -16.02
C GLY A 133 -9.52 8.70 -17.44
N SER A 134 -10.65 9.25 -17.88
CA SER A 134 -11.16 9.13 -19.25
C SER A 134 -10.65 10.24 -20.18
N LEU A 135 -10.07 11.32 -19.64
CA LEU A 135 -9.57 12.48 -20.39
C LEU A 135 -8.11 12.27 -20.84
N ARG A 136 -7.72 11.05 -21.19
CA ARG A 136 -6.33 10.77 -21.56
C ARG A 136 -5.96 11.58 -22.81
N SER A 137 -5.09 12.57 -22.63
CA SER A 137 -4.43 13.30 -23.72
C SER A 137 -3.25 12.49 -24.25
N GLY A 138 -2.90 12.73 -25.52
CA GLY A 138 -1.65 12.20 -26.08
C GLY A 138 -0.50 12.95 -25.44
N ASP A 139 0.27 12.30 -24.58
CA ASP A 139 1.48 12.89 -24.01
C ASP A 139 2.69 12.49 -24.89
N PRO A 140 3.51 13.45 -25.36
CA PRO A 140 4.60 13.16 -26.29
C PRO A 140 5.82 12.49 -25.63
N PHE A 141 5.98 12.60 -24.31
CA PHE A 141 7.19 12.16 -23.60
C PHE A 141 6.93 11.06 -22.58
N LEU A 142 5.69 10.90 -22.11
CA LEU A 142 5.33 9.95 -21.07
C LEU A 142 5.63 8.50 -21.48
N VAL A 143 6.44 7.84 -20.66
CA VAL A 143 6.67 6.40 -20.72
C VAL A 143 6.08 5.69 -19.52
N GLN A 144 5.45 4.53 -19.72
CA GLN A 144 4.85 3.74 -18.63
C GLN A 144 5.86 2.85 -17.92
N SER A 145 7.00 2.59 -18.56
CA SER A 145 8.09 1.83 -17.95
C SER A 145 9.40 1.98 -18.72
N SER A 146 10.50 1.61 -18.07
CA SER A 146 11.81 1.40 -18.73
C SER A 146 11.79 0.52 -19.99
N VAL A 147 10.77 -0.33 -20.17
CA VAL A 147 10.70 -1.22 -21.35
C VAL A 147 10.45 -0.43 -22.62
N GLU A 148 9.65 0.64 -22.54
CA GLU A 148 9.39 1.53 -23.69
C GLU A 148 10.66 2.28 -24.10
N ILE A 149 11.48 2.69 -23.13
CA ILE A 149 12.80 3.28 -23.39
C ILE A 149 13.73 2.26 -24.06
N VAL A 150 13.72 1.00 -23.60
CA VAL A 150 14.49 -0.09 -24.24
C VAL A 150 14.02 -0.33 -25.67
N SER A 151 12.72 -0.30 -25.95
CA SER A 151 12.20 -0.41 -27.32
C SER A 151 12.71 0.74 -28.20
N ALA A 152 12.61 1.97 -27.71
CA ALA A 152 13.12 3.16 -28.39
C ALA A 152 14.64 3.12 -28.63
N LEU A 153 15.41 2.55 -27.70
CA LEU A 153 16.86 2.34 -27.85
C LEU A 153 17.19 1.24 -28.89
N LYS A 154 16.36 0.19 -28.98
CA LYS A 154 16.55 -0.90 -29.96
C LYS A 154 16.26 -0.47 -31.40
N GLU A 155 15.30 0.43 -31.58
CA GLU A 155 15.03 1.07 -32.87
C GLU A 155 16.21 1.94 -33.35
N GLY A 156 17.14 2.27 -32.45
CA GLY A 156 18.27 3.14 -32.71
C GLY A 156 17.92 4.60 -32.47
N MET A 157 18.89 5.34 -31.94
CA MET A 157 18.84 6.80 -31.85
C MET A 157 20.08 7.36 -32.54
N PRO A 158 20.10 7.35 -33.89
CA PRO A 158 21.19 7.96 -34.64
C PRO A 158 21.31 9.43 -34.21
N SER A 159 22.55 9.90 -34.05
CA SER A 159 22.91 11.23 -33.54
C SER A 159 22.81 11.44 -32.02
N ALA A 160 22.41 10.46 -31.21
CA ALA A 160 22.42 10.63 -29.75
C ALA A 160 23.84 10.64 -29.17
N SER A 161 24.35 11.79 -28.76
CA SER A 161 25.73 11.94 -28.25
C SER A 161 25.83 11.89 -26.73
N THR A 162 24.78 12.33 -26.03
CA THR A 162 24.75 12.40 -24.57
C THR A 162 23.31 12.51 -24.06
N ALA A 163 23.13 12.42 -22.76
CA ALA A 163 21.86 12.76 -22.12
C ALA A 163 22.08 13.27 -20.70
N PHE A 164 21.14 14.08 -20.22
CA PHE A 164 21.05 14.50 -18.83
C PHE A 164 19.63 14.28 -18.32
N SER A 165 19.46 14.16 -17.00
CA SER A 165 18.13 14.00 -16.41
C SER A 165 17.70 15.24 -15.68
N ILE A 166 16.40 15.50 -15.68
CA ILE A 166 15.75 16.60 -14.94
C ILE A 166 14.72 15.97 -13.99
N ASP A 167 14.72 16.36 -12.71
CA ASP A 167 13.78 15.90 -11.68
C ASP A 167 12.93 17.08 -11.19
N VAL A 168 11.61 16.90 -11.11
CA VAL A 168 10.69 17.92 -10.57
C VAL A 168 10.76 17.93 -9.04
N GLU A 169 11.11 19.08 -8.46
CA GLU A 169 11.18 19.22 -7.02
C GLU A 169 9.78 19.16 -6.38
N GLU A 170 9.56 18.10 -5.60
CA GLU A 170 8.37 17.95 -4.77
C GLU A 170 7.05 18.11 -5.53
N LEU A 171 6.95 17.60 -6.78
CA LEU A 171 5.83 17.76 -7.72
C LEU A 171 4.46 18.00 -7.07
N PHE A 172 3.96 17.06 -6.26
CA PHE A 172 2.63 17.16 -5.65
C PHE A 172 2.47 18.35 -4.70
N TYR A 173 3.53 18.86 -4.08
CA TYR A 173 3.49 20.08 -3.26
C TYR A 173 3.64 21.37 -4.08
N SER A 174 4.02 21.25 -5.35
CA SER A 174 4.45 22.38 -6.18
C SER A 174 3.51 22.70 -7.35
N ILE A 175 2.60 21.80 -7.73
CA ILE A 175 1.67 22.03 -8.86
C ILE A 175 0.82 23.30 -8.63
N PRO A 176 0.85 24.30 -9.54
CA PRO A 176 0.02 25.49 -9.45
C PRO A 176 -1.44 25.14 -9.79
N HIS A 177 -2.39 25.59 -8.97
CA HIS A 177 -3.81 25.27 -9.19
C HIS A 177 -4.37 25.93 -10.45
N ASP A 178 -3.99 27.18 -10.75
CA ASP A 178 -4.51 27.89 -11.92
C ASP A 178 -4.12 27.15 -13.22
N GLY A 179 -2.82 26.88 -13.41
CA GLY A 179 -2.33 26.08 -14.54
C GLY A 179 -2.88 24.65 -14.58
N LEU A 180 -3.21 24.05 -13.42
CA LEU A 180 -3.87 22.75 -13.35
C LEU A 180 -5.30 22.79 -13.88
N PHE A 181 -6.10 23.79 -13.51
CA PHE A 181 -7.48 23.91 -14.01
C PHE A 181 -7.50 24.19 -15.51
N ASP A 182 -6.56 24.99 -16.02
CA ASP A 182 -6.44 25.23 -17.45
C ASP A 182 -6.03 23.96 -18.21
N ALA A 183 -5.11 23.17 -17.67
CA ALA A 183 -4.74 21.87 -18.25
C ALA A 183 -5.93 20.89 -18.27
N VAL A 184 -6.76 20.86 -17.22
CA VAL A 184 -7.97 20.03 -17.17
C VAL A 184 -9.00 20.52 -18.19
N ARG A 185 -9.20 21.83 -18.32
CA ARG A 185 -10.10 22.41 -19.33
C ARG A 185 -9.67 22.02 -20.74
N HIS A 186 -8.39 22.23 -21.06
CA HIS A 186 -7.83 21.83 -22.35
C HIS A 186 -8.01 20.34 -22.64
N ALA A 187 -7.81 19.47 -21.65
CA ALA A 187 -8.03 18.03 -21.82
C ALA A 187 -9.52 17.67 -22.07
N ILE A 188 -10.46 18.44 -21.53
CA ILE A 188 -11.90 18.31 -21.84
C ILE A 188 -12.18 18.78 -23.26
N ASP A 189 -11.57 19.88 -23.69
CA ASP A 189 -11.73 20.43 -25.04
C ASP A 189 -11.22 19.45 -26.10
N GLU A 190 -10.05 18.84 -25.89
CA GLU A 190 -9.51 17.77 -26.75
C GLU A 190 -10.39 16.52 -26.76
N PHE A 191 -11.00 16.17 -25.63
CA PHE A 191 -11.97 15.07 -25.56
C PHE A 191 -13.26 15.39 -26.34
N GLY A 192 -13.54 16.68 -26.54
CA GLY A 192 -14.74 17.22 -27.15
C GLY A 192 -15.81 17.54 -26.10
N GLU A 193 -16.14 18.82 -25.94
CA GLU A 193 -17.03 19.31 -24.88
C GLU A 193 -18.44 18.67 -24.93
N VAL A 194 -19.04 18.56 -26.12
CA VAL A 194 -20.35 17.91 -26.30
C VAL A 194 -20.28 16.43 -25.91
N LYS A 195 -19.21 15.74 -26.28
CA LYS A 195 -18.98 14.33 -25.94
C LYS A 195 -18.77 14.14 -24.45
N PHE A 196 -18.02 15.05 -23.82
CA PHE A 196 -17.81 15.08 -22.38
C PHE A 196 -19.14 15.21 -21.63
N GLN A 197 -19.94 16.22 -22.00
CA GLN A 197 -21.22 16.48 -21.37
C GLN A 197 -22.18 15.30 -21.54
N ASN A 198 -22.29 14.73 -22.74
CA ASN A 198 -23.19 13.59 -23.00
C ASN A 198 -22.75 12.32 -22.26
N LYS A 199 -21.43 12.10 -22.11
CA LYS A 199 -20.90 10.89 -21.47
C LYS A 199 -21.00 10.93 -19.94
N PHE A 200 -20.71 12.08 -19.34
CA PHE A 200 -20.61 12.22 -17.88
C PHE A 200 -21.79 12.96 -17.24
N CYS A 201 -22.70 13.50 -18.06
CA CYS A 201 -23.87 14.26 -17.66
C CYS A 201 -23.52 15.45 -16.74
N ILE A 202 -22.43 16.16 -17.06
CA ILE A 202 -21.97 17.35 -16.33
C ILE A 202 -21.30 18.33 -17.29
N PHE A 203 -21.54 19.62 -17.09
CA PHE A 203 -20.88 20.69 -17.85
C PHE A 203 -19.44 20.92 -17.39
N THR A 204 -18.57 21.37 -18.29
CA THR A 204 -17.16 21.67 -18.04
C THR A 204 -16.96 22.57 -16.81
N ASN A 205 -17.68 23.70 -16.76
CA ASN A 205 -17.56 24.66 -15.65
C ASN A 205 -18.02 24.07 -14.31
N SER A 206 -19.12 23.32 -14.30
CA SER A 206 -19.61 22.60 -13.12
C SER A 206 -18.62 21.56 -12.62
N PHE A 207 -17.96 20.85 -13.54
CA PHE A 207 -16.95 19.86 -13.19
C PHE A 207 -15.71 20.54 -12.58
N LEU A 208 -15.22 21.62 -13.18
CA LEU A 208 -14.08 22.39 -12.67
C LEU A 208 -14.40 23.04 -11.31
N GLU A 209 -15.63 23.52 -11.12
CA GLU A 209 -16.11 24.03 -9.83
C GLU A 209 -16.07 22.94 -8.74
N LEU A 210 -16.57 21.74 -9.05
CA LEU A 210 -16.52 20.62 -8.12
C LEU A 210 -15.08 20.21 -7.78
N LEU A 211 -14.20 20.16 -8.79
CA LEU A 211 -12.79 19.86 -8.61
C LEU A 211 -12.09 20.90 -7.73
N LYS A 212 -12.34 22.20 -7.98
CA LYS A 212 -11.82 23.30 -7.18
C LYS A 212 -12.29 23.20 -5.74
N PHE A 213 -13.60 23.03 -5.54
CA PHE A 213 -14.17 22.85 -4.21
C PHE A 213 -13.54 21.66 -3.48
N TYR A 214 -13.30 20.55 -4.17
CA TYR A 214 -12.67 19.35 -3.61
C TYR A 214 -11.23 19.64 -3.16
N LEU A 215 -10.40 20.26 -4.00
CA LEU A 215 -9.00 20.58 -3.66
C LEU A 215 -8.91 21.52 -2.45
N GLU A 216 -9.73 22.56 -2.41
CA GLU A 216 -9.83 23.47 -1.26
C GLU A 216 -10.37 22.80 0.02
N SER A 217 -11.13 21.71 -0.13
CA SER A 217 -11.69 20.93 0.99
C SER A 217 -10.74 19.89 1.54
N THR A 218 -9.53 19.77 0.98
CA THR A 218 -8.53 18.77 1.36
C THR A 218 -7.75 19.24 2.58
N VAL A 219 -8.43 19.16 3.73
CA VAL A 219 -7.91 19.58 5.04
C VAL A 219 -7.56 18.36 5.88
N ILE A 220 -6.34 18.34 6.40
CA ILE A 220 -5.85 17.31 7.32
C ILE A 220 -6.08 17.72 8.77
N SER A 221 -6.24 16.73 9.64
CA SER A 221 -6.26 16.91 11.09
C SER A 221 -4.98 16.35 11.71
N TYR A 222 -4.31 17.13 12.55
CA TYR A 222 -3.10 16.71 13.26
C TYR A 222 -2.95 17.48 14.58
N GLN A 223 -2.69 16.78 15.70
CA GLN A 223 -2.52 17.36 17.05
C GLN A 223 -3.54 18.48 17.34
N ASP A 224 -4.83 18.14 17.22
CA ASP A 224 -5.99 19.03 17.44
C ASP A 224 -6.11 20.27 16.54
N GLY A 225 -5.18 20.46 15.60
CA GLY A 225 -5.23 21.49 14.55
C GLY A 225 -5.76 20.98 13.21
N PHE A 226 -6.22 21.93 12.38
CA PHE A 226 -6.59 21.70 10.98
C PHE A 226 -5.61 22.42 10.06
N TYR A 227 -5.18 21.73 9.01
CA TYR A 227 -4.19 22.24 8.08
C TYR A 227 -4.60 22.02 6.64
N VAL A 228 -4.37 23.03 5.80
CA VAL A 228 -4.51 22.94 4.33
C VAL A 228 -3.13 23.02 3.70
N GLN A 229 -2.94 22.34 2.57
CA GLN A 229 -1.66 22.40 1.86
C GLN A 229 -1.42 23.82 1.34
N LYS A 230 -0.16 24.28 1.39
CA LYS A 230 0.21 25.63 0.96
C LYS A 230 0.02 25.82 -0.56
N ALA A 231 0.40 24.81 -1.34
CA ALA A 231 0.29 24.74 -2.81
C ALA A 231 0.19 23.27 -3.24
N GLY A 232 -0.18 22.99 -4.49
CA GLY A 232 -0.22 21.63 -5.03
C GLY A 232 -1.40 20.78 -4.54
N ILE A 233 -1.26 19.47 -4.69
CA ILE A 233 -2.28 18.45 -4.45
C ILE A 233 -1.80 17.51 -3.34
N CYS A 234 -2.69 17.13 -2.42
CA CYS A 234 -2.29 16.23 -1.32
C CYS A 234 -1.92 14.82 -1.81
N ILE A 235 -0.70 14.39 -1.47
CA ILE A 235 -0.25 13.01 -1.71
C ILE A 235 -1.12 12.04 -0.93
N GLY A 236 -1.65 11.03 -1.62
CA GLY A 236 -2.61 10.06 -1.06
C GLY A 236 -4.07 10.37 -1.39
N SER A 237 -4.36 11.54 -1.96
CA SER A 237 -5.63 11.79 -2.65
C SER A 237 -5.75 10.88 -3.89
N ALA A 238 -6.95 10.35 -4.14
CA ALA A 238 -7.18 9.49 -5.30
C ALA A 238 -7.06 10.23 -6.64
N VAL A 239 -7.29 11.54 -6.67
CA VAL A 239 -7.17 12.36 -7.90
C VAL A 239 -5.74 12.83 -8.16
N ALA A 240 -4.84 12.77 -7.17
CA ALA A 240 -3.50 13.33 -7.31
C ALA A 240 -2.71 12.76 -8.50
N PRO A 241 -2.65 11.44 -8.74
CA PRO A 241 -1.88 10.89 -9.88
C PRO A 241 -2.41 11.33 -11.24
N VAL A 242 -3.73 11.27 -11.44
CA VAL A 242 -4.33 11.62 -12.73
C VAL A 242 -4.25 13.13 -13.00
N LEU A 243 -4.38 13.96 -11.95
CA LEU A 243 -4.21 15.41 -12.09
C LEU A 243 -2.76 15.79 -12.41
N SER A 244 -1.77 15.14 -11.77
CA SER A 244 -0.36 15.38 -12.11
C SER A 244 -0.05 14.95 -13.54
N ASP A 245 -0.61 13.83 -13.99
CA ASP A 245 -0.42 13.36 -15.38
C ASP A 245 -1.02 14.34 -16.39
N ILE A 246 -2.25 14.83 -16.16
CA ILE A 246 -2.89 15.84 -17.03
C ILE A 246 -2.08 17.14 -17.07
N PHE A 247 -1.63 17.63 -15.91
CA PHE A 247 -0.83 18.85 -15.83
C PHE A 247 0.49 18.72 -16.59
N LEU A 248 1.22 17.62 -16.35
CA LEU A 248 2.50 17.37 -17.01
C LEU A 248 2.33 17.10 -18.51
N ALA A 249 1.25 16.46 -18.94
CA ALA A 249 0.98 16.29 -20.37
C ALA A 249 0.75 17.62 -21.09
N ALA A 250 0.00 18.54 -20.48
CA ALA A 250 -0.19 19.88 -21.04
C ALA A 250 1.13 20.67 -21.08
N PHE A 251 1.98 20.51 -20.07
CA PHE A 251 3.33 21.09 -20.05
C PHE A 251 4.23 20.48 -21.13
N ASP A 252 4.23 19.16 -21.26
CA ASP A 252 5.06 18.42 -22.22
C ASP A 252 4.69 18.74 -23.67
N GLN A 253 3.41 18.95 -23.96
CA GLN A 253 2.98 19.41 -25.28
C GLN A 253 3.59 20.76 -25.65
N ARG A 254 3.57 21.73 -24.72
CA ARG A 254 4.23 23.04 -24.95
C ARG A 254 5.74 22.90 -25.08
N LEU A 255 6.35 21.99 -24.30
CA LEU A 255 7.79 21.74 -24.41
C LEU A 255 8.16 21.16 -25.77
N LYS A 256 7.38 20.23 -26.32
CA LYS A 256 7.66 19.56 -27.59
C LYS A 256 7.96 20.53 -28.73
N ASP A 257 7.17 21.59 -28.84
CA ASP A 257 7.29 22.58 -29.90
C ASP A 257 8.60 23.37 -29.81
N GLU A 258 9.09 23.60 -28.58
CA GLU A 258 10.32 24.38 -28.34
C GLU A 258 11.59 23.51 -28.20
N MET A 259 11.47 22.24 -27.82
CA MET A 259 12.63 21.34 -27.63
C MET A 259 13.33 21.01 -28.94
N SER A 260 12.58 20.98 -30.05
CA SER A 260 13.09 20.59 -31.36
C SER A 260 14.17 21.55 -31.88
N SER A 261 14.15 22.82 -31.48
CA SER A 261 15.14 23.83 -31.87
C SER A 261 16.41 23.84 -31.02
N LEU A 262 16.43 23.08 -29.91
CA LEU A 262 17.53 23.05 -28.94
C LEU A 262 18.47 21.85 -29.12
N GLY A 263 18.41 21.15 -30.25
CA GLY A 263 19.26 19.97 -30.49
C GLY A 263 18.90 18.76 -29.61
N VAL A 264 17.67 18.71 -29.10
CA VAL A 264 17.13 17.55 -28.37
C VAL A 264 16.64 16.52 -29.39
N VAL A 265 17.20 15.31 -29.32
CA VAL A 265 16.82 14.18 -30.20
C VAL A 265 15.58 13.48 -29.66
N ARG A 266 15.52 13.28 -28.35
CA ARG A 266 14.41 12.58 -27.70
C ARG A 266 14.28 12.98 -26.24
N THR A 267 13.04 13.06 -25.79
CA THR A 267 12.70 13.29 -24.38
C THR A 267 11.85 12.14 -23.89
N PHE A 268 12.19 11.60 -22.73
CA PHE A 268 11.38 10.61 -22.03
C PHE A 268 11.00 11.15 -20.66
N ARG A 269 9.77 10.89 -20.22
CA ARG A 269 9.30 11.24 -18.88
C ARG A 269 8.64 10.05 -18.20
N TYR A 270 9.08 9.75 -16.99
CA TYR A 270 8.42 8.78 -16.11
C TYR A 270 7.95 9.48 -14.85
N VAL A 271 6.64 9.74 -14.75
CA VAL A 271 6.07 10.56 -13.67
C VAL A 271 6.76 11.94 -13.62
N ASP A 272 7.62 12.20 -12.65
CA ASP A 272 8.37 13.44 -12.43
C ASP A 272 9.83 13.39 -12.94
N ASP A 273 10.35 12.21 -13.30
CA ASP A 273 11.72 12.03 -13.80
C ASP A 273 11.75 12.23 -15.33
N TYR A 274 12.55 13.17 -15.84
CA TYR A 274 12.81 13.37 -17.27
C TYR A 274 14.22 12.91 -17.67
N LEU A 275 14.34 12.35 -18.88
CA LEU A 275 15.60 12.07 -19.55
C LEU A 275 15.62 12.84 -20.88
N ILE A 276 16.56 13.77 -21.02
CA ILE A 276 16.75 14.57 -22.23
C ILE A 276 17.95 14.02 -22.99
N VAL A 277 17.71 13.48 -24.17
CA VAL A 277 18.74 12.94 -25.07
C VAL A 277 19.12 14.02 -26.07
N LEU A 278 20.38 14.40 -26.08
CA LEU A 278 20.93 15.45 -26.94
C LEU A 278 21.59 14.84 -28.19
N GLY A 279 21.50 15.61 -29.27
CA GLY A 279 22.16 15.33 -30.54
C GLY A 279 23.67 15.46 -30.46
N ASP A 280 24.34 15.26 -31.59
CA ASP A 280 25.76 15.57 -31.72
C ASP A 280 25.97 17.09 -31.69
N ILE A 281 26.31 17.59 -30.50
CA ILE A 281 26.49 19.01 -30.21
C ILE A 281 27.94 19.19 -29.75
N PRO A 282 28.70 20.13 -30.34
CA PRO A 282 30.06 20.43 -29.91
C PRO A 282 30.14 20.66 -28.40
N GLY A 283 31.18 20.11 -27.76
CA GLY A 283 31.32 20.12 -26.30
C GLY A 283 31.21 21.51 -25.67
N GLU A 284 31.71 22.55 -26.37
CA GLU A 284 31.66 23.95 -25.94
C GLU A 284 30.22 24.51 -25.89
N LEU A 285 29.34 24.05 -26.79
CA LEU A 285 27.95 24.49 -26.88
C LEU A 285 27.01 23.69 -25.96
N ARG A 286 27.43 22.50 -25.52
CA ARG A 286 26.61 21.58 -24.70
C ARG A 286 26.06 22.24 -23.43
N ASN A 287 26.89 23.01 -22.72
CA ASN A 287 26.43 23.72 -21.53
C ASN A 287 25.38 24.79 -21.85
N GLY A 288 25.53 25.48 -22.98
CA GLY A 288 24.56 26.44 -23.48
C GLY A 288 23.22 25.77 -23.82
N THR A 289 23.26 24.61 -24.49
CA THR A 289 22.07 23.81 -24.79
C THR A 289 21.35 23.36 -23.52
N VAL A 290 22.08 22.78 -22.56
CA VAL A 290 21.49 22.33 -21.29
C VAL A 290 20.84 23.50 -20.56
N LYS A 291 21.51 24.66 -20.52
CA LYS A 291 20.96 25.87 -19.93
C LYS A 291 19.69 26.33 -20.65
N GLY A 292 19.68 26.36 -21.98
CA GLY A 292 18.52 26.72 -22.78
C GLY A 292 17.33 25.78 -22.54
N VAL A 293 17.57 24.47 -22.43
CA VAL A 293 16.52 23.50 -22.06
C VAL A 293 15.96 23.82 -20.66
N LEU A 294 16.83 24.05 -19.66
CA LEU A 294 16.40 24.38 -18.30
C LEU A 294 15.63 25.71 -18.22
N GLU A 295 16.03 26.72 -18.98
CA GLU A 295 15.32 28.00 -19.09
C GLU A 295 13.93 27.82 -19.71
N THR A 296 13.81 27.00 -20.76
CA THR A 296 12.51 26.64 -21.36
C THR A 296 11.61 25.88 -20.37
N PHE A 297 12.16 24.92 -19.62
CA PHE A 297 11.42 24.24 -18.54
C PHE A 297 10.93 25.24 -17.48
N ALA A 298 11.80 26.11 -16.99
CA ALA A 298 11.45 27.09 -15.96
C ALA A 298 10.33 28.03 -16.44
N ARG A 299 10.42 28.55 -17.67
CA ARG A 299 9.43 29.47 -18.25
C ARG A 299 8.08 28.81 -18.48
N LEU A 300 8.03 27.59 -19.03
CA LEU A 300 6.79 26.94 -19.44
C LEU A 300 6.07 26.14 -18.33
N SER A 301 6.76 25.86 -17.23
CA SER A 301 6.24 25.00 -16.15
C SER A 301 5.22 25.68 -15.23
N GLY A 302 5.07 27.00 -15.30
CA GLY A 302 4.15 27.74 -14.43
C GLY A 302 4.56 27.77 -12.95
N GLY A 303 5.86 27.65 -12.66
CA GLY A 303 6.42 27.77 -11.30
C GLY A 303 6.89 26.47 -10.66
N LEU A 304 6.99 25.37 -11.41
CA LEU A 304 7.70 24.20 -10.94
C LEU A 304 9.20 24.50 -10.82
N LYS A 305 9.84 23.82 -9.87
CA LYS A 305 11.29 23.85 -9.69
C LYS A 305 11.88 22.53 -10.13
N PHE A 306 13.11 22.59 -10.63
CA PHE A 306 13.77 21.45 -11.23
C PHE A 306 15.20 21.33 -10.72
N THR A 307 15.65 20.10 -10.54
CA THR A 307 17.07 19.76 -10.41
C THR A 307 17.50 18.98 -11.64
N HIS A 308 18.81 18.96 -11.94
CA HIS A 308 19.34 18.17 -13.04
C HIS A 308 20.60 17.41 -12.65
N GLU A 309 20.83 16.28 -13.32
CA GLU A 309 22.02 15.44 -13.17
C GLU A 309 22.66 15.27 -14.54
N MET A 310 23.95 15.67 -14.62
CA MET A 310 24.78 15.48 -15.81
C MET A 310 25.38 14.07 -15.83
N PRO A 311 25.63 13.50 -17.02
CA PRO A 311 26.25 12.19 -17.13
C PRO A 311 27.69 12.23 -16.59
N VAL A 312 28.13 11.13 -15.99
CA VAL A 312 29.50 10.93 -15.49
C VAL A 312 30.14 9.82 -16.31
N GLU A 313 31.32 10.06 -16.88
CA GLU A 313 32.00 9.10 -17.78
C GLU A 313 31.12 8.65 -18.96
N ASN A 314 30.34 9.58 -19.54
CA ASN A 314 29.35 9.31 -20.59
C ASN A 314 28.27 8.29 -20.20
N GLU A 315 28.09 8.04 -18.90
CA GLU A 315 27.02 7.21 -18.36
C GLU A 315 25.99 8.04 -17.57
N ILE A 316 24.71 7.68 -17.71
CA ILE A 316 23.64 8.22 -16.88
C ILE A 316 22.68 7.12 -16.42
N GLN A 317 22.18 7.27 -15.20
CA GLN A 317 21.20 6.39 -14.59
C GLN A 317 19.79 6.95 -14.77
N PHE A 318 18.95 6.27 -15.54
CA PHE A 318 17.52 6.62 -15.64
C PHE A 318 16.64 5.42 -15.33
N LEU A 319 15.71 5.58 -14.38
CA LEU A 319 14.93 4.46 -13.82
C LEU A 319 15.83 3.30 -13.34
N ASP A 320 15.53 2.08 -13.79
CA ASP A 320 16.32 0.87 -13.58
C ASP A 320 17.25 0.54 -14.78
N LEU A 321 17.59 1.54 -15.59
CA LEU A 321 18.55 1.46 -16.69
C LEU A 321 19.77 2.34 -16.40
N ARG A 322 20.90 1.91 -16.96
CA ARG A 322 22.11 2.71 -17.08
C ARG A 322 22.48 2.77 -18.55
N LEU A 323 22.54 3.99 -19.07
CA LEU A 323 22.81 4.29 -20.47
C LEU A 323 24.25 4.76 -20.59
N LYS A 324 24.97 4.27 -21.61
CA LYS A 324 26.33 4.66 -21.95
C LYS A 324 26.35 5.15 -23.38
N PHE A 325 26.71 6.41 -23.56
CA PHE A 325 26.78 7.03 -24.88
C PHE A 325 28.17 6.78 -25.49
N SER A 326 28.18 6.28 -26.71
CA SER A 326 29.39 6.12 -27.53
C SER A 326 29.17 6.81 -28.87
N GLU A 327 30.24 6.97 -29.65
CA GLU A 327 30.19 7.69 -30.94
C GLU A 327 29.23 7.03 -31.94
N GLU A 328 29.13 5.69 -31.94
CA GLU A 328 28.32 4.95 -32.92
C GLU A 328 26.92 4.59 -32.42
N HIS A 329 26.74 4.37 -31.11
CA HIS A 329 25.46 3.92 -30.56
C HIS A 329 25.32 4.16 -29.04
N VAL A 330 24.09 3.99 -28.53
CA VAL A 330 23.80 4.05 -27.09
C VAL A 330 23.73 2.64 -26.52
N CYS A 331 24.71 2.28 -25.70
CA CYS A 331 24.68 1.06 -24.91
C CYS A 331 23.77 1.22 -23.69
N TYR A 332 23.09 0.15 -23.27
CA TYR A 332 22.23 0.18 -22.10
C TYR A 332 22.25 -1.13 -21.33
N ARG A 333 22.10 -1.05 -20.00
CA ARG A 333 22.00 -2.21 -19.11
C ARG A 333 20.99 -2.03 -18.01
N TYR A 334 20.42 -3.14 -17.56
CA TYR A 334 19.64 -3.18 -16.34
C TYR A 334 20.51 -2.82 -15.13
N ASN A 335 20.19 -1.72 -14.47
CA ASN A 335 20.84 -1.31 -13.23
C ASN A 335 19.79 -0.81 -12.21
N PRO A 336 19.37 -1.64 -11.25
CA PRO A 336 18.31 -1.28 -10.33
C PRO A 336 18.74 -0.14 -9.40
N ARG A 337 17.94 0.94 -9.36
CA ARG A 337 18.19 2.14 -8.54
C ARG A 337 18.24 1.87 -7.03
N SER A 338 17.63 0.76 -6.57
CA SER A 338 17.64 0.38 -5.16
C SER A 338 18.95 -0.32 -4.79
N LYS A 339 19.75 0.34 -3.94
CA LYS A 339 20.92 -0.28 -3.26
C LYS A 339 20.54 -1.32 -2.20
N LYS A 340 19.24 -1.53 -1.92
CA LYS A 340 18.80 -2.54 -0.95
C LYS A 340 19.06 -3.95 -1.47
N GLY A 341 19.47 -4.83 -0.56
CA GLY A 341 19.67 -6.25 -0.84
C GLY A 341 18.37 -6.95 -1.31
N LEU A 342 18.53 -8.05 -2.02
CA LEU A 342 17.43 -8.95 -2.34
C LEU A 342 16.95 -9.66 -1.07
N LEU A 343 15.75 -10.24 -1.14
CA LEU A 343 15.20 -11.01 -0.02
C LEU A 343 16.21 -12.12 0.38
N PRO A 344 16.63 -12.19 1.66
CA PRO A 344 17.58 -13.22 2.07
C PRO A 344 17.06 -14.64 1.80
N TYR A 345 17.92 -15.52 1.31
CA TYR A 345 17.56 -16.90 1.01
C TYR A 345 17.08 -17.66 2.25
N GLU A 346 17.57 -17.32 3.44
CA GLU A 346 17.14 -17.93 4.71
C GLU A 346 15.83 -17.37 5.27
N SER A 347 15.20 -16.40 4.59
CA SER A 347 13.93 -15.86 5.06
C SER A 347 12.82 -16.92 5.02
N ALA A 348 11.81 -16.78 5.88
CA ALA A 348 10.66 -17.70 6.00
C ALA A 348 9.64 -17.59 4.85
N HIS A 349 10.09 -17.26 3.63
CA HIS A 349 9.27 -17.19 2.43
C HIS A 349 9.27 -18.52 1.66
N SER A 350 8.23 -18.74 0.86
CA SER A 350 8.12 -19.95 0.05
C SER A 350 9.23 -20.06 -1.00
N LYS A 351 9.61 -21.30 -1.34
CA LYS A 351 10.57 -21.59 -2.43
C LYS A 351 10.12 -20.99 -3.77
N VAL A 352 8.81 -20.86 -3.98
CA VAL A 352 8.22 -20.24 -5.18
C VAL A 352 8.57 -18.76 -5.24
N ILE A 353 8.42 -18.03 -4.13
CA ILE A 353 8.80 -16.61 -4.06
C ILE A 353 10.30 -16.45 -4.27
N LYS A 354 11.12 -17.25 -3.59
CA LYS A 354 12.58 -17.21 -3.72
C LYS A 354 13.02 -17.47 -5.17
N ARG A 355 12.48 -18.52 -5.81
CA ARG A 355 12.74 -18.81 -7.24
C ARG A 355 12.22 -17.69 -8.15
N GLY A 356 11.07 -17.10 -7.82
CA GLY A 356 10.51 -15.96 -8.55
C GLY A 356 11.45 -14.75 -8.56
N ILE A 357 12.12 -14.46 -7.45
CA ILE A 357 13.13 -13.38 -7.36
C ILE A 357 14.33 -13.67 -8.27
N VAL A 358 14.83 -14.90 -8.29
CA VAL A 358 15.91 -15.30 -9.21
C VAL A 358 15.48 -15.09 -10.66
N LEU A 359 14.30 -15.60 -11.02
CA LEU A 359 13.75 -15.49 -12.38
C LEU A 359 13.57 -14.04 -12.80
N SER A 360 12.94 -13.21 -11.97
CA SER A 360 12.67 -11.81 -12.32
C SER A 360 13.95 -11.00 -12.45
N THR A 361 14.93 -11.22 -11.56
CA THR A 361 16.20 -10.49 -11.57
C THR A 361 17.03 -10.86 -12.81
N CYS A 362 17.16 -12.15 -13.11
CA CYS A 362 17.89 -12.62 -14.29
C CYS A 362 17.16 -12.23 -15.59
N ALA A 363 15.84 -12.38 -15.65
CA ALA A 363 15.06 -11.99 -16.82
C ALA A 363 15.09 -10.48 -17.07
N ALA A 364 15.14 -9.63 -16.03
CA ALA A 364 15.30 -8.20 -16.19
C ALA A 364 16.65 -7.85 -16.83
N ALA A 365 17.74 -8.50 -16.40
CA ALA A 365 19.06 -8.32 -17.00
C ALA A 365 19.07 -8.70 -18.49
N LEU A 366 18.41 -9.81 -18.86
CA LEU A 366 18.33 -10.26 -20.26
C LEU A 366 17.45 -9.34 -21.12
N ASN A 367 16.28 -8.94 -20.62
CA ASN A 367 15.31 -8.16 -21.42
C ASN A 367 15.66 -6.68 -21.52
N LYS A 368 16.36 -6.13 -20.53
CA LYS A 368 16.63 -4.69 -20.39
C LYS A 368 18.11 -4.33 -20.54
N SER A 369 18.89 -5.16 -21.22
CA SER A 369 20.29 -4.84 -21.56
C SER A 369 20.54 -5.07 -23.05
N CYS A 370 21.44 -4.28 -23.64
CA CYS A 370 21.89 -4.51 -25.01
C CYS A 370 22.87 -5.71 -25.06
N PRO A 371 23.11 -6.30 -26.24
CA PRO A 371 24.05 -7.43 -26.39
C PRO A 371 25.45 -7.15 -25.81
N HIS A 372 25.95 -5.91 -25.96
CA HIS A 372 27.27 -5.50 -25.46
C HIS A 372 27.38 -5.54 -23.93
N GLN A 373 26.32 -5.14 -23.22
CA GLN A 373 26.34 -4.96 -21.76
C GLN A 373 25.61 -6.08 -20.99
N MET A 374 24.91 -6.97 -21.70
CA MET A 374 24.13 -8.06 -21.10
C MET A 374 24.98 -8.99 -20.22
N PRO A 375 26.19 -9.45 -20.61
CA PRO A 375 26.99 -10.34 -19.78
C PRO A 375 27.34 -9.74 -18.41
N GLU A 376 27.75 -8.48 -18.40
CA GLU A 376 28.12 -7.74 -17.18
C GLU A 376 26.89 -7.48 -16.30
N SER A 377 25.80 -7.03 -16.91
CA SER A 377 24.49 -6.85 -16.26
C SER A 377 24.02 -8.12 -15.57
N PHE A 378 24.10 -9.26 -16.26
CA PHE A 378 23.71 -10.56 -15.74
C PHE A 378 24.62 -11.02 -14.60
N LYS A 379 25.95 -10.88 -14.76
CA LYS A 379 26.94 -11.20 -13.72
C LYS A 379 26.72 -10.37 -12.45
N ALA A 380 26.36 -9.09 -12.59
CA ALA A 380 26.00 -8.24 -11.46
C ALA A 380 24.76 -8.77 -10.73
N GLN A 381 23.72 -9.22 -11.44
CA GLN A 381 22.53 -9.80 -10.82
C GLN A 381 22.81 -11.13 -10.11
N VAL A 382 23.63 -12.00 -10.70
CA VAL A 382 24.08 -13.24 -10.04
C VAL A 382 24.85 -12.91 -8.76
N SER A 383 25.71 -11.89 -8.79
CA SER A 383 26.46 -11.44 -7.61
C SER A 383 25.52 -10.93 -6.50
N ARG A 384 24.48 -10.17 -6.85
CA ARG A 384 23.44 -9.72 -5.89
C ARG A 384 22.67 -10.89 -5.28
N LEU A 385 22.35 -11.91 -6.08
CA LEU A 385 21.68 -13.13 -5.59
C LEU A 385 22.59 -13.91 -4.64
N ARG A 386 23.87 -14.07 -4.98
CA ARG A 386 24.85 -14.74 -4.11
C ARG A 386 25.04 -14.00 -2.79
N ALA A 387 25.13 -12.66 -2.83
CA ALA A 387 25.21 -11.82 -1.63
C ALA A 387 23.96 -11.96 -0.73
N ALA A 388 22.80 -12.26 -1.31
CA ALA A 388 21.58 -12.57 -0.55
C ALA A 388 21.47 -14.04 -0.09
N GLY A 389 22.52 -14.85 -0.30
CA GLY A 389 22.61 -16.25 0.15
C GLY A 389 21.98 -17.28 -0.79
N TYR A 390 21.62 -16.93 -2.02
CA TYR A 390 21.02 -17.88 -2.96
C TYR A 390 22.05 -18.92 -3.44
N PRO A 391 21.76 -20.24 -3.30
CA PRO A 391 22.66 -21.28 -3.79
C PRO A 391 22.77 -21.28 -5.33
N LEU A 392 23.97 -21.54 -5.85
CA LEU A 392 24.23 -21.58 -7.29
C LEU A 392 23.31 -22.57 -8.02
N GLN A 393 23.01 -23.71 -7.43
CA GLN A 393 22.13 -24.73 -8.04
C GLN A 393 20.71 -24.18 -8.28
N ILE A 394 20.21 -23.31 -7.39
CA ILE A 394 18.90 -22.68 -7.55
C ILE A 394 18.95 -21.60 -8.64
N ILE A 395 20.06 -20.87 -8.72
CA ILE A 395 20.29 -19.86 -9.75
C ILE A 395 20.37 -20.54 -11.12
N SER A 396 21.27 -21.50 -11.31
CA SER A 396 21.44 -22.25 -12.55
C SER A 396 20.15 -22.91 -13.01
N GLY A 397 19.46 -23.64 -12.12
CA GLY A 397 18.20 -24.29 -12.47
C GLY A 397 17.04 -23.30 -12.76
N ALA A 398 17.14 -22.04 -12.34
CA ALA A 398 16.20 -20.99 -12.76
C ALA A 398 16.59 -20.42 -14.14
N CYS A 399 17.88 -20.21 -14.39
CA CYS A 399 18.41 -19.75 -15.67
C CYS A 399 18.17 -20.74 -16.80
N GLU A 400 18.33 -22.05 -16.56
CA GLU A 400 17.95 -23.10 -17.50
C GLU A 400 16.47 -23.01 -17.88
N GLY A 401 15.59 -22.77 -16.90
CA GLY A 401 14.16 -22.57 -17.13
C GLY A 401 13.85 -21.30 -17.93
N LEU A 402 14.67 -20.25 -17.81
CA LEU A 402 14.56 -19.06 -18.66
C LEU A 402 14.99 -19.35 -20.10
N LEU A 403 16.10 -20.07 -20.28
CA LEU A 403 16.58 -20.47 -21.61
C LEU A 403 15.55 -21.33 -22.34
N GLN A 404 14.93 -22.28 -21.64
CA GLN A 404 13.85 -23.09 -22.22
C GLN A 404 12.65 -22.24 -22.65
N LYS A 405 12.28 -21.22 -21.87
CA LYS A 405 11.20 -20.30 -22.24
C LYS A 405 11.53 -19.45 -23.45
N TYR A 406 12.78 -18.97 -23.57
CA TYR A 406 13.22 -18.23 -24.76
C TYR A 406 13.23 -19.10 -26.02
N LYS A 407 13.53 -20.39 -25.89
CA LYS A 407 13.49 -21.34 -27.01
C LYS A 407 12.06 -21.78 -27.37
N ALA A 408 11.10 -21.66 -26.47
CA ALA A 408 9.72 -22.07 -26.70
C ALA A 408 8.93 -20.96 -27.42
N THR A 409 8.46 -21.25 -28.63
CA THR A 409 7.80 -20.29 -29.53
C THR A 409 6.31 -20.03 -29.29
N LYS A 410 5.66 -20.70 -28.31
CA LYS A 410 4.25 -20.42 -28.00
C LYS A 410 3.97 -20.39 -26.49
N PRO A 411 3.32 -19.33 -25.97
CA PRO A 411 2.71 -19.39 -24.66
C PRO A 411 1.60 -20.44 -24.70
N LYS A 412 1.67 -21.43 -23.81
CA LYS A 412 0.53 -22.35 -23.60
C LYS A 412 -0.58 -21.56 -22.95
N ASP A 413 -1.72 -21.42 -23.62
CA ASP A 413 -2.94 -20.95 -22.99
C ASP A 413 -3.27 -21.87 -21.82
N LYS A 414 -3.15 -21.32 -20.62
CA LYS A 414 -3.58 -21.99 -19.40
C LYS A 414 -4.97 -21.51 -19.08
N GLU A 415 -5.91 -22.44 -19.08
CA GLU A 415 -7.25 -22.24 -18.56
C GLU A 415 -7.18 -21.64 -17.14
N LYS A 416 -7.92 -20.56 -16.90
CA LYS A 416 -7.94 -19.87 -15.61
C LYS A 416 -8.72 -20.71 -14.59
N LYS A 417 -8.00 -21.45 -13.75
CA LYS A 417 -8.60 -22.22 -12.65
C LYS A 417 -8.81 -21.34 -11.41
N PRO A 418 -9.83 -21.62 -10.58
CA PRO A 418 -9.98 -20.94 -9.30
C PRO A 418 -8.77 -21.23 -8.41
N VAL A 419 -8.21 -20.17 -7.81
CA VAL A 419 -7.01 -20.24 -6.98
C VAL A 419 -7.41 -20.15 -5.50
N HIS A 420 -7.04 -21.17 -4.73
CA HIS A 420 -7.23 -21.19 -3.28
C HIS A 420 -6.01 -20.61 -2.56
N VAL A 421 -6.24 -19.69 -1.62
CA VAL A 421 -5.16 -18.99 -0.91
C VAL A 421 -5.04 -19.53 0.51
N MET A 422 -3.83 -19.93 0.91
CA MET A 422 -3.53 -20.34 2.29
C MET A 422 -2.30 -19.62 2.85
N PRO A 423 -2.22 -19.37 4.18
CA PRO A 423 -0.99 -18.90 4.81
C PRO A 423 0.20 -19.81 4.51
N TYR A 424 1.36 -19.22 4.23
CA TYR A 424 2.59 -19.98 4.03
C TYR A 424 3.11 -20.49 5.38
N LEU A 425 3.13 -21.81 5.51
CA LEU A 425 3.74 -22.58 6.58
C LEU A 425 4.75 -23.53 5.94
N HIS A 426 6.01 -23.44 6.39
CA HIS A 426 7.06 -24.27 5.83
C HIS A 426 6.71 -25.77 5.96
N ARG A 427 7.06 -26.57 4.94
CA ARG A 427 6.66 -27.97 4.73
C ARG A 427 5.16 -28.19 4.49
N ILE A 428 4.27 -27.74 5.38
CA ILE A 428 2.82 -27.98 5.29
C ILE A 428 2.26 -27.43 3.98
N SER A 429 2.47 -26.14 3.71
CA SER A 429 1.91 -25.51 2.51
C SER A 429 2.47 -26.13 1.21
N HIS A 430 3.72 -26.61 1.23
CA HIS A 430 4.31 -27.31 0.08
C HIS A 430 3.68 -28.68 -0.14
N ASN A 431 3.45 -29.44 0.93
CA ASN A 431 2.80 -30.75 0.86
C ASN A 431 1.34 -30.62 0.41
N VAL A 432 0.60 -29.66 0.99
CA VAL A 432 -0.77 -29.34 0.59
C VAL A 432 -0.82 -28.94 -0.88
N LYS A 433 0.04 -28.03 -1.33
CA LYS A 433 0.10 -27.63 -2.75
C LYS A 433 0.44 -28.81 -3.67
N LYS A 434 1.36 -29.69 -3.26
CA LYS A 434 1.72 -30.88 -4.04
C LYS A 434 0.53 -31.83 -4.20
N VAL A 435 -0.24 -32.06 -3.13
CA VAL A 435 -1.44 -32.90 -3.15
C VAL A 435 -2.53 -32.23 -3.98
N ALA A 436 -2.85 -30.96 -3.68
CA ALA A 436 -3.87 -30.18 -4.38
C ALA A 436 -3.65 -30.15 -5.90
N ASN A 437 -2.40 -29.96 -6.34
CA ASN A 437 -2.05 -29.98 -7.76
C ASN A 437 -2.38 -31.32 -8.45
N ARG A 438 -2.34 -32.47 -7.73
CA ARG A 438 -2.73 -33.77 -8.31
C ARG A 438 -4.23 -33.84 -8.62
N TYR A 439 -5.03 -33.10 -7.87
CA TYR A 439 -6.48 -33.00 -8.03
C TYR A 439 -6.87 -31.77 -8.86
N GLY A 440 -5.92 -31.13 -9.55
CA GLY A 440 -6.19 -29.96 -10.39
C GLY A 440 -6.56 -28.68 -9.62
N VAL A 441 -6.36 -28.66 -8.29
CA VAL A 441 -6.65 -27.51 -7.43
C VAL A 441 -5.42 -26.60 -7.35
N GLU A 442 -5.58 -25.35 -7.78
CA GLU A 442 -4.49 -24.38 -7.75
C GLU A 442 -4.40 -23.71 -6.37
N VAL A 443 -3.23 -23.81 -5.73
CA VAL A 443 -2.98 -23.22 -4.40
C VAL A 443 -1.94 -22.10 -4.48
N ALA A 444 -2.30 -20.93 -3.96
CA ALA A 444 -1.43 -19.80 -3.74
C ALA A 444 -1.14 -19.59 -2.25
N PHE A 445 0.02 -19.00 -1.95
CA PHE A 445 0.45 -18.77 -0.58
C PHE A 445 0.37 -17.29 -0.20
N SER A 446 -0.19 -17.01 0.97
CA SER A 446 -0.21 -15.67 1.57
C SER A 446 0.80 -15.55 2.71
N ALA A 447 1.25 -14.31 2.98
CA ALA A 447 2.00 -13.97 4.18
C ALA A 447 1.09 -13.11 5.07
N PRO A 448 0.43 -13.69 6.09
CA PRO A 448 -0.63 -13.02 6.83
C PRO A 448 -0.12 -11.90 7.74
N SER A 449 1.14 -11.94 8.17
CA SER A 449 1.77 -10.92 9.01
C SER A 449 2.54 -9.92 8.16
N LYS A 450 1.85 -8.91 7.61
CA LYS A 450 2.49 -7.87 6.79
C LYS A 450 3.12 -6.78 7.68
N LEU A 451 4.26 -6.22 7.27
CA LEU A 451 4.93 -5.11 7.97
C LEU A 451 3.99 -3.93 8.27
N GLY A 452 3.07 -3.60 7.35
CA GLY A 452 2.07 -2.55 7.56
C GLY A 452 1.10 -2.83 8.70
N GLN A 453 0.74 -4.10 8.94
CA GLN A 453 -0.09 -4.47 10.09
C GLN A 453 0.68 -4.34 11.39
N ILE A 454 1.97 -4.70 11.39
CA ILE A 454 2.86 -4.53 12.55
C ILE A 454 2.96 -3.04 12.93
N CYS A 455 3.16 -2.16 11.94
CA CYS A 455 3.17 -0.70 12.18
C CYS A 455 1.82 -0.19 12.69
N SER A 456 0.70 -0.69 12.14
CA SER A 456 -0.65 -0.31 12.59
C SER A 456 -0.98 -0.80 14.01
N LEU A 457 -0.46 -1.98 14.39
CA LEU A 457 -0.60 -2.51 15.76
C LEU A 457 0.13 -1.62 16.78
N MET A 458 1.20 -0.95 16.36
CA MET A 458 1.99 -0.04 17.19
C MET A 458 1.44 1.39 17.24
N THR A 459 0.86 1.91 16.15
CA THR A 459 0.51 3.34 16.05
C THR A 459 -0.87 3.69 16.62
N LYS A 460 -1.89 2.82 16.55
CA LYS A 460 -3.21 3.07 17.18
C LYS A 460 -3.95 1.75 17.44
N GLN A 461 -4.08 1.35 18.70
CA GLN A 461 -5.26 0.59 19.08
C GLN A 461 -6.43 1.58 19.13
N LYS A 462 -7.26 1.62 18.09
CA LYS A 462 -8.65 2.08 18.29
C LYS A 462 -9.22 1.18 19.37
N LYS A 463 -9.35 1.68 20.60
CA LYS A 463 -10.14 1.02 21.62
C LYS A 463 -11.53 0.86 21.02
N TRP A 464 -12.04 -0.36 21.03
CA TRP A 464 -13.42 -0.59 20.66
C TRP A 464 -14.27 0.15 21.70
N GLU A 465 -15.12 1.06 21.23
CA GLU A 465 -16.05 1.81 22.07
C GLU A 465 -17.44 1.21 21.86
N CYS A 466 -18.12 0.92 22.97
CA CYS A 466 -19.47 0.42 22.93
C CYS A 466 -20.43 1.55 22.56
N SER A 467 -21.19 1.38 21.48
CA SER A 467 -22.22 2.33 21.06
C SER A 467 -23.54 2.18 21.82
N THR A 468 -23.69 1.11 22.60
CA THR A 468 -24.94 0.76 23.28
C THR A 468 -24.93 1.30 24.71
N LYS A 469 -25.97 2.04 25.10
CA LYS A 469 -26.22 2.37 26.51
C LYS A 469 -26.89 1.17 27.18
N HIS A 470 -26.14 0.40 27.94
CA HIS A 470 -26.68 -0.79 28.61
C HIS A 470 -27.48 -0.39 29.86
N ALA A 471 -28.73 -0.82 29.94
CA ALA A 471 -29.56 -0.62 31.13
C ALA A 471 -29.08 -1.41 32.36
N ILE A 472 -28.36 -2.53 32.15
CA ILE A 472 -27.74 -3.35 33.20
C ILE A 472 -26.30 -3.60 32.75
N VAL A 473 -25.36 -3.30 33.62
CA VAL A 473 -23.92 -3.46 33.38
C VAL A 473 -23.42 -4.54 34.33
N PHE A 474 -23.06 -5.70 33.78
CA PHE A 474 -22.51 -6.82 34.54
C PHE A 474 -20.99 -6.74 34.65
N THR A 475 -20.34 -6.13 33.65
CA THR A 475 -18.89 -6.03 33.56
C THR A 475 -18.48 -4.87 32.64
N ALA A 476 -17.19 -4.55 32.57
CA ALA A 476 -16.69 -3.52 31.66
C ALA A 476 -17.04 -3.88 30.19
N CYS A 477 -17.46 -2.89 29.40
CA CYS A 477 -17.81 -3.12 28.00
C CYS A 477 -16.59 -3.59 27.21
N VAL A 478 -16.66 -4.82 26.73
CA VAL A 478 -15.65 -5.46 25.86
C VAL A 478 -16.35 -6.28 24.79
N ALA A 479 -15.69 -6.44 23.64
CA ALA A 479 -16.18 -7.27 22.53
C ALA A 479 -15.07 -8.18 22.00
N TRP A 480 -15.46 -9.18 21.19
CA TRP A 480 -14.55 -10.15 20.59
C TRP A 480 -13.81 -11.00 21.63
N VAL A 481 -14.57 -11.50 22.60
CA VAL A 481 -14.04 -12.19 23.78
C VAL A 481 -14.57 -13.61 23.91
N VAL A 482 -13.78 -14.45 24.56
CA VAL A 482 -14.20 -15.71 25.18
C VAL A 482 -14.29 -15.44 26.67
N TYR A 483 -15.42 -15.81 27.28
CA TYR A 483 -15.76 -15.49 28.66
C TYR A 483 -16.13 -16.74 29.45
N CYS A 484 -15.96 -16.65 30.77
CA CYS A 484 -16.32 -17.67 31.74
C CYS A 484 -17.32 -17.11 32.74
N ILE A 485 -18.45 -17.79 32.92
CA ILE A 485 -19.48 -17.49 33.92
C ILE A 485 -19.40 -18.57 35.02
N PRO A 486 -19.07 -18.21 36.27
CA PRO A 486 -19.08 -19.15 37.37
C PRO A 486 -20.51 -19.46 37.83
N LEU A 487 -20.75 -20.72 38.20
CA LEU A 487 -22.03 -21.21 38.73
C LEU A 487 -21.91 -21.45 40.24
N SER A 488 -22.99 -21.31 40.99
CA SER A 488 -22.99 -21.52 42.45
C SER A 488 -22.66 -22.97 42.86
N CYS A 489 -22.81 -23.93 41.95
CA CYS A 489 -22.43 -25.34 42.14
C CYS A 489 -20.92 -25.62 41.94
N GLY A 490 -20.10 -24.60 41.69
CA GLY A 490 -18.67 -24.74 41.43
C GLY A 490 -18.29 -25.13 40.00
N ARG A 491 -19.28 -25.34 39.12
CA ARG A 491 -19.08 -25.51 37.68
C ARG A 491 -18.96 -24.17 36.97
N VAL A 492 -18.56 -24.19 35.69
CA VAL A 492 -18.40 -22.99 34.86
C VAL A 492 -19.09 -23.14 33.51
N TYR A 493 -19.59 -22.03 32.98
CA TYR A 493 -20.05 -21.92 31.60
C TYR A 493 -19.06 -21.07 30.81
N ILE A 494 -18.57 -21.63 29.70
CA ILE A 494 -17.66 -20.95 28.78
C ILE A 494 -18.42 -20.63 27.50
N GLY A 495 -18.29 -19.40 27.02
CA GLY A 495 -18.93 -18.95 25.80
C GLY A 495 -18.07 -17.94 25.06
N GLN A 496 -18.35 -17.71 23.77
CA GLN A 496 -17.77 -16.61 23.00
C GLN A 496 -18.80 -15.57 22.56
N THR A 497 -18.33 -14.35 22.31
CA THR A 497 -19.13 -13.31 21.67
C THR A 497 -18.29 -12.40 20.79
N GLY A 498 -18.82 -12.10 19.60
CA GLY A 498 -18.32 -11.03 18.74
C GLY A 498 -18.88 -9.65 19.08
N ARG A 499 -19.96 -9.58 19.88
CA ARG A 499 -20.65 -8.35 20.30
C ARG A 499 -20.20 -7.93 21.70
N CYS A 500 -20.80 -6.86 22.22
CA CYS A 500 -20.56 -6.44 23.61
C CYS A 500 -20.89 -7.58 24.59
N LEU A 501 -20.01 -7.80 25.56
CA LEU A 501 -20.18 -8.81 26.60
C LEU A 501 -21.44 -8.57 27.44
N ASN A 502 -21.78 -7.30 27.74
CA ASN A 502 -22.99 -6.97 28.50
C ASN A 502 -24.30 -7.32 27.76
N GLU A 503 -24.33 -7.18 26.43
CA GLU A 503 -25.46 -7.66 25.62
C GLU A 503 -25.59 -9.17 25.74
N ARG A 504 -24.46 -9.88 25.64
CA ARG A 504 -24.46 -11.34 25.74
C ARG A 504 -24.84 -11.84 27.14
N MET A 505 -24.40 -11.17 28.20
CA MET A 505 -24.80 -11.49 29.57
C MET A 505 -26.29 -11.25 29.80
N ARG A 506 -26.86 -10.18 29.24
CA ARG A 506 -28.30 -9.93 29.28
C ARG A 506 -29.09 -11.05 28.61
N GLU A 507 -28.66 -11.47 27.42
CA GLU A 507 -29.29 -12.58 26.69
C GLU A 507 -29.28 -13.87 27.53
N HIS A 508 -28.15 -14.21 28.16
CA HIS A 508 -28.05 -15.36 29.04
C HIS A 508 -28.92 -15.23 30.29
N ASN A 509 -28.94 -14.06 30.93
CA ASN A 509 -29.78 -13.81 32.10
C ASN A 509 -31.28 -13.95 31.77
N LEU A 510 -31.70 -13.48 30.59
CA LEU A 510 -33.05 -13.69 30.08
C LEU A 510 -33.30 -15.17 29.77
N ALA A 511 -32.38 -15.86 29.11
CA ALA A 511 -32.51 -17.28 28.79
C ALA A 511 -32.65 -18.17 30.02
N VAL A 512 -31.95 -17.86 31.12
CA VAL A 512 -32.07 -18.56 32.40
C VAL A 512 -33.42 -18.28 33.07
N LYS A 513 -33.93 -17.04 33.00
CA LYS A 513 -35.22 -16.65 33.58
C LYS A 513 -36.41 -17.24 32.81
N GLU A 514 -36.41 -17.04 31.49
CA GLU A 514 -37.49 -17.37 30.57
C GLU A 514 -37.39 -18.79 29.99
N LYS A 515 -36.36 -19.55 30.37
CA LYS A 515 -36.23 -20.97 30.07
C LYS A 515 -36.11 -21.29 28.55
N TYR A 516 -35.24 -20.59 27.82
CA TYR A 516 -35.10 -20.69 26.35
C TYR A 516 -34.23 -21.83 25.76
N GLY A 517 -33.64 -22.75 26.53
CA GLY A 517 -33.13 -24.05 26.04
C GLY A 517 -31.65 -24.16 25.64
N GLY A 518 -30.77 -23.32 26.18
CA GLY A 518 -29.30 -23.42 26.04
C GLY A 518 -28.63 -24.25 27.15
N HIS A 519 -27.33 -24.55 26.97
CA HIS A 519 -26.56 -25.35 27.95
C HIS A 519 -26.53 -24.73 29.35
N LEU A 520 -26.45 -23.40 29.43
CA LEU A 520 -26.41 -22.68 30.70
C LEU A 520 -27.73 -22.83 31.47
N ASP A 521 -28.87 -22.61 30.82
CA ASP A 521 -30.19 -22.69 31.46
C ASP A 521 -30.66 -24.12 31.67
N ILE A 522 -30.33 -25.08 30.79
CA ILE A 522 -30.55 -26.51 31.03
C ILE A 522 -29.82 -26.96 32.28
N HIS A 523 -28.56 -26.53 32.45
CA HIS A 523 -27.80 -26.86 33.65
C HIS A 523 -28.38 -26.19 34.91
N CYS A 524 -28.71 -24.89 34.85
CA CYS A 524 -29.28 -24.19 36.01
C CYS A 524 -30.62 -24.81 36.44
N ARG A 525 -31.44 -25.29 35.48
CA ARG A 525 -32.69 -25.99 35.79
C ARG A 525 -32.49 -27.36 36.42
N SER A 526 -31.58 -28.16 35.87
CA SER A 526 -31.32 -29.52 36.37
C SER A 526 -30.57 -29.54 37.70
N CYS A 527 -29.65 -28.60 37.91
CA CYS A 527 -28.82 -28.53 39.11
C CYS A 527 -29.42 -27.63 40.22
N GLY A 528 -30.37 -26.74 39.89
CA GLY A 528 -30.89 -25.73 40.82
C GLY A 528 -29.89 -24.62 41.17
N CYS A 529 -28.73 -24.56 40.49
CA CYS A 529 -27.68 -23.60 40.77
C CYS A 529 -27.92 -22.25 40.08
N ILE A 530 -27.24 -21.20 40.56
CA ILE A 530 -27.38 -19.82 40.07
C ILE A 530 -26.15 -19.45 39.24
N ALA A 531 -26.38 -18.87 38.06
CA ALA A 531 -25.34 -18.27 37.22
C ALA A 531 -24.94 -16.88 37.76
N ARG A 532 -23.67 -16.70 38.10
CA ARG A 532 -23.15 -15.45 38.69
C ARG A 532 -22.63 -14.51 37.60
N PHE A 533 -23.54 -13.85 36.88
CA PHE A 533 -23.21 -12.95 35.76
C PHE A 533 -22.30 -11.78 36.14
N GLU A 534 -22.37 -11.28 37.38
CA GLU A 534 -21.51 -10.21 37.91
C GLU A 534 -20.05 -10.63 38.08
N HIS A 535 -19.79 -11.95 38.15
CA HIS A 535 -18.46 -12.53 38.27
C HIS A 535 -17.94 -13.07 36.94
N VAL A 536 -18.49 -12.60 35.81
CA VAL A 536 -18.02 -13.01 34.48
C VAL A 536 -16.58 -12.54 34.26
N THR A 537 -15.73 -13.46 33.81
CA THR A 537 -14.32 -13.17 33.51
C THR A 537 -14.05 -13.34 32.02
N VAL A 538 -13.15 -12.54 31.47
CA VAL A 538 -12.66 -12.69 30.10
C VAL A 538 -11.43 -13.57 30.13
N ILE A 539 -11.52 -14.74 29.51
CA ILE A 539 -10.45 -15.74 29.48
C ILE A 539 -9.70 -15.77 28.15
N GLY A 540 -10.24 -15.14 27.09
CA GLY A 540 -9.57 -15.02 25.80
C GLY A 540 -10.11 -13.90 24.93
N ARG A 541 -9.34 -13.47 23.92
CA ARG A 541 -9.75 -12.41 22.98
C ARG A 541 -9.29 -12.72 21.56
N ALA A 542 -10.23 -12.71 20.61
CA ALA A 542 -9.94 -12.86 19.19
C ALA A 542 -11.02 -12.21 18.32
N ARG A 543 -10.62 -11.51 17.25
CA ARG A 543 -11.55 -10.77 16.37
C ARG A 543 -12.34 -11.68 15.45
N GLU A 544 -11.69 -12.70 14.90
CA GLU A 544 -12.34 -13.66 14.03
C GLU A 544 -13.19 -14.64 14.82
N ARG A 545 -14.32 -15.08 14.25
CA ARG A 545 -15.22 -16.03 14.89
C ARG A 545 -14.52 -17.38 15.13
N THR A 546 -13.87 -17.90 14.10
CA THR A 546 -13.18 -19.21 14.16
C THR A 546 -12.05 -19.23 15.20
N GLU A 547 -11.29 -18.13 15.33
CA GLU A 547 -10.27 -18.02 16.38
C GLU A 547 -10.89 -18.09 17.79
N ARG A 548 -12.04 -17.43 18.01
CA ARG A 548 -12.75 -17.52 19.29
C ARG A 548 -13.29 -18.92 19.55
N GLU A 549 -13.82 -19.60 18.53
CA GLU A 549 -14.29 -20.99 18.65
C GLU A 549 -13.14 -21.94 19.03
N ILE A 550 -11.94 -21.72 18.52
CA ILE A 550 -10.73 -22.48 18.92
C ILE A 550 -10.36 -22.23 20.38
N ILE A 551 -10.32 -20.96 20.80
CA ILE A 551 -10.01 -20.59 22.18
C ILE A 551 -11.08 -21.13 23.15
N GLU A 552 -12.36 -21.01 22.79
CA GLU A 552 -13.49 -21.56 23.53
C GLU A 552 -13.37 -23.08 23.69
N ALA A 553 -13.16 -23.82 22.60
CA ALA A 553 -12.99 -25.27 22.64
C ALA A 553 -11.79 -25.69 23.51
N TYR A 554 -10.70 -24.92 23.45
CA TYR A 554 -9.52 -25.14 24.29
C TYR A 554 -9.86 -25.01 25.78
N PHE A 555 -10.50 -23.91 26.20
CA PHE A 555 -10.86 -23.74 27.61
C PHE A 555 -11.92 -24.75 28.05
N ILE A 556 -12.93 -25.07 27.24
CA ILE A 556 -13.90 -26.14 27.56
C ILE A 556 -13.17 -27.46 27.86
N ARG A 557 -12.17 -27.82 27.03
CA ARG A 557 -11.34 -29.01 27.25
C ARG A 557 -10.52 -28.93 28.55
N GLN A 558 -9.98 -27.76 28.91
CA GLN A 558 -9.21 -27.58 30.14
C GLN A 558 -10.07 -27.74 31.40
N TYR A 559 -11.30 -27.23 31.39
CA TYR A 559 -12.21 -27.32 32.53
C TYR A 559 -12.92 -28.69 32.64
N LYS A 560 -12.86 -29.54 31.60
CA LYS A 560 -13.37 -30.93 31.59
C LYS A 560 -14.79 -31.01 32.17
N ASP A 561 -15.01 -31.90 33.16
CA ASP A 561 -16.30 -32.16 33.81
C ASP A 561 -16.84 -30.96 34.61
N LYS A 562 -16.00 -29.95 34.87
CA LYS A 562 -16.43 -28.69 35.51
C LYS A 562 -17.07 -27.74 34.52
N CYS A 563 -16.92 -27.95 33.21
CA CYS A 563 -17.54 -27.11 32.19
C CYS A 563 -18.91 -27.66 31.78
N VAL A 564 -19.92 -26.80 31.76
CA VAL A 564 -21.28 -27.19 31.30
C VAL A 564 -21.54 -26.85 29.83
N SER A 565 -20.57 -26.23 29.17
CA SER A 565 -20.66 -25.85 27.76
C SER A 565 -20.23 -26.98 26.83
N MET A 566 -20.76 -26.98 25.62
CA MET A 566 -20.33 -27.87 24.54
C MET A 566 -19.56 -27.08 23.48
N ALA A 567 -18.39 -27.58 23.09
CA ALA A 567 -17.54 -26.93 22.11
C ALA A 567 -18.13 -27.06 20.70
N SER A 568 -18.08 -25.98 19.92
CA SER A 568 -18.52 -25.98 18.51
C SER A 568 -17.52 -26.69 17.58
N ILE A 569 -16.28 -26.89 18.04
CA ILE A 569 -15.22 -27.60 17.33
C ILE A 569 -14.51 -28.55 18.29
N THR A 570 -14.01 -29.67 17.78
CA THR A 570 -13.22 -30.63 18.56
C THR A 570 -11.73 -30.41 18.30
N LEU A 571 -10.94 -30.31 19.37
CA LEU A 571 -9.48 -30.21 19.29
C LEU A 571 -8.83 -31.57 19.54
N SER A 572 -7.85 -31.94 18.73
CA SER A 572 -6.96 -33.07 19.00
C SER A 572 -5.99 -32.76 20.16
N ASP A 573 -5.37 -33.78 20.76
CA ASP A 573 -4.39 -33.60 21.82
C ASP A 573 -3.20 -32.72 21.38
N LYS A 574 -2.74 -32.89 20.15
CA LYS A 574 -1.64 -32.10 19.59
C LYS A 574 -2.01 -30.62 19.45
N GLU A 575 -3.25 -30.32 19.05
CA GLU A 575 -3.74 -28.94 18.96
C GLU A 575 -3.91 -28.31 20.33
N ALA A 576 -4.43 -29.05 21.32
CA ALA A 576 -4.55 -28.58 22.70
C ALA A 576 -3.16 -28.28 23.32
N MET A 577 -2.18 -29.17 23.12
CA MET A 577 -0.80 -28.96 23.56
C MET A 577 -0.15 -27.73 22.90
N PHE A 578 -0.41 -27.50 21.62
CA PHE A 578 0.08 -26.30 20.93
C PHE A 578 -0.51 -25.02 21.56
N LEU A 579 -1.81 -25.02 21.86
CA LEU A 579 -2.50 -23.86 22.42
C LEU A 579 -2.08 -23.52 23.86
N ASN A 580 -1.59 -24.49 24.66
CA ASN A 580 -1.05 -24.24 26.01
C ASN A 580 0.03 -23.14 26.07
N GLY A 581 0.77 -22.92 24.98
CA GLY A 581 1.81 -21.87 24.90
C GLY A 581 1.41 -20.59 24.16
N HIS A 582 0.16 -20.48 23.69
CA HIS A 582 -0.27 -19.45 22.73
C HIS A 582 -1.60 -18.74 23.07
N VAL A 583 -2.45 -19.36 23.89
CA VAL A 583 -3.69 -18.80 24.43
C VAL A 583 -3.44 -18.34 25.86
#